data_AF-A0A2R6N1S2-F1
#
_entry.id   AF-A0A2R6N1S2-F1
#
_cell.length_a   1.000
_cell.length_b   1.000
_cell.length_c   1.000
_cell.angle_alpha   90.00
_cell.angle_beta   90.00
_cell.angle_gamma   90.00
#
_symmetry.space_group_name_H-M   'P 1'
#
loop_
_entity.id
_entity.type
_entity.pdbx_description
1 polymer ?
#
loop_
_entity_poly.entity_id
_entity_poly.type
_entity_poly.pdbx_seq_one_letter_code
_entity_poly.pdbx_strand_id
1 'polypeptide(L)'
;DFVGMDLARKYLQMGWTRALRYAKYPGGQKYERDADGDRVERDPEQWYDEEKYEISQVYREYLDRVREDEAYREGKDRHRERYGEIE
;
A
#
# COMPACT_ATOMS: atom_id res chain seq x y z
N ASP A 1 -16.72 -13.14 3.23
CA ASP A 1 -16.99 -12.62 4.60
C ASP A 1 -16.03 -11.46 4.88
N PHE A 2 -16.17 -10.78 6.03
CA PHE A 2 -15.32 -9.64 6.38
C PHE A 2 -13.82 -10.00 6.41
N VAL A 3 -13.46 -11.17 6.96
CA VAL A 3 -12.06 -11.59 7.10
C VAL A 3 -11.40 -11.74 5.73
N GLY A 4 -12.05 -12.44 4.78
CA GLY A 4 -11.55 -12.57 3.42
C GLY A 4 -11.41 -11.22 2.70
N MET A 5 -12.37 -10.32 2.89
CA MET A 5 -12.31 -8.97 2.32
C MET A 5 -11.16 -8.13 2.91
N ASP A 6 -10.91 -8.18 4.22
CA ASP A 6 -9.79 -7.46 4.83
C ASP A 6 -8.43 -8.04 4.41
N LEU A 7 -8.32 -9.36 4.23
CA LEU A 7 -7.13 -9.99 3.65
C LEU A 7 -6.87 -9.50 2.22
N ALA A 8 -7.90 -9.49 1.37
CA ALA A 8 -7.80 -8.97 0.01
C ALA A 8 -7.40 -7.49 0.00
N ARG A 9 -8.01 -6.66 0.86
CA ARG A 9 -7.66 -5.25 1.02
C ARG A 9 -6.19 -5.07 1.43
N LYS A 10 -5.69 -5.85 2.41
CA LYS A 10 -4.29 -5.81 2.85
C LYS A 10 -3.34 -6.19 1.70
N TYR A 11 -3.69 -7.22 0.94
CA TYR A 11 -2.92 -7.63 -0.25
C TYR A 11 -2.83 -6.49 -1.27
N LEU A 12 -3.97 -5.86 -1.60
CA LEU A 12 -4.03 -4.72 -2.52
C LEU A 12 -3.22 -3.52 -2.03
N GLN A 13 -3.28 -3.22 -0.72
CA GLN A 13 -2.48 -2.15 -0.11
C GLN A 13 -0.97 -2.43 -0.18
N MET A 14 -0.55 -3.68 0.08
CA MET A 14 0.85 -4.09 -0.07
C MET A 14 1.30 -4.01 -1.54
N GLY A 15 0.46 -4.42 -2.48
CA GLY A 15 0.73 -4.30 -3.91
C GLY A 15 0.90 -2.86 -4.37
N TRP A 16 -0.02 -1.97 -3.99
CA TRP A 16 0.04 -0.53 -4.29
C TRP A 16 1.34 0.10 -3.78
N THR A 17 1.64 -0.07 -2.50
CA THR A 17 2.83 0.53 -1.88
C THR A 17 4.14 -0.05 -2.43
N ARG A 18 4.17 -1.35 -2.75
CA ARG A 18 5.35 -1.99 -3.34
C ARG A 18 5.58 -1.49 -4.77
N ALA A 19 4.57 -1.52 -5.62
CA ALA A 19 4.68 -1.04 -7.00
C ALA A 19 5.08 0.44 -7.04
N LEU A 20 4.46 1.26 -6.19
CA LEU A 20 4.79 2.68 -6.07
C LEU A 20 6.24 2.91 -5.61
N ARG A 21 6.79 2.04 -4.76
CA ARG A 21 8.20 2.10 -4.38
C ARG A 21 9.12 1.85 -5.58
N TYR A 22 8.84 0.83 -6.39
CA TYR A 22 9.65 0.56 -7.59
C TYR A 22 9.51 1.64 -8.65
N ALA A 23 8.34 2.29 -8.74
CA ALA A 23 8.13 3.43 -9.62
C ALA A 23 8.95 4.67 -9.20
N LYS A 24 9.23 4.84 -7.89
CA LYS A 24 9.92 6.03 -7.33
C LYS A 24 11.41 5.84 -7.08
N TYR A 25 11.85 4.60 -6.86
CA TYR A 25 13.23 4.31 -6.46
C TYR A 25 13.81 3.25 -7.40
N PRO A 26 14.82 3.60 -8.21
CA PRO A 26 15.53 2.63 -9.04
C PRO A 26 15.97 1.42 -8.22
N GLY A 27 15.68 0.20 -8.72
CA GLY A 27 15.96 -1.05 -8.01
C GLY A 27 15.13 -1.28 -6.73
N GLY A 28 14.18 -0.40 -6.40
CA GLY A 28 13.36 -0.46 -5.18
C GLY A 28 14.11 -0.09 -3.89
N GLN A 29 15.33 0.44 -4.00
CA GLN A 29 16.15 0.84 -2.86
C GLN A 29 15.75 2.24 -2.39
N LYS A 30 14.96 2.31 -1.33
CA LYS A 30 14.49 3.57 -0.71
C LYS A 30 15.55 4.25 0.17
N TYR A 31 16.54 3.50 0.64
CA TYR A 31 17.50 3.99 1.63
C TYR A 31 18.94 3.72 1.17
N GLU A 32 19.83 4.64 1.50
CA GLU A 32 21.28 4.50 1.31
C GLU A 32 22.03 4.89 2.59
N ARG A 33 23.36 4.76 2.57
CA ARG A 33 24.22 5.26 3.65
C ARG A 33 24.87 6.55 3.19
N ASP A 34 24.83 7.56 4.04
CA ASP A 34 25.58 8.80 3.80
C ASP A 34 27.08 8.62 4.11
N ALA A 35 27.85 9.72 4.02
CA ALA A 35 29.29 9.73 4.26
C ALA A 35 29.67 9.36 5.71
N ASP A 36 28.77 9.60 6.67
CA ASP A 36 28.93 9.27 8.08
C ASP A 36 28.46 7.84 8.40
N GLY A 37 27.84 7.18 7.42
CA GLY A 37 27.37 5.80 7.49
C GLY A 37 25.94 5.66 8.01
N ASP A 38 25.21 6.77 8.19
CA ASP A 38 23.83 6.79 8.66
C ASP A 38 22.85 6.40 7.56
N ARG A 39 21.74 5.75 7.94
CA ARG A 39 20.70 5.33 7.00
C ARG A 39 19.81 6.51 6.62
N VAL A 40 20.00 7.04 5.42
CA VAL A 40 19.23 8.16 4.89
C VAL A 40 18.24 7.66 3.83
N GLU A 41 17.09 8.35 3.71
CA GLU A 41 16.13 8.11 2.63
C GLU A 41 16.63 8.77 1.35
N ARG A 42 16.61 8.03 0.25
CA ARG A 42 16.97 8.56 -1.07
C ARG A 42 15.90 9.53 -1.55
N ASP A 43 16.31 10.49 -2.37
CA ASP A 43 15.35 11.29 -3.11
C ASP A 43 14.59 10.40 -4.11
N PRO A 44 13.24 10.52 -4.19
CA PRO A 44 12.47 9.79 -5.17
C PRO A 44 12.74 10.35 -6.57
N GLU A 45 13.13 9.47 -7.49
CA GLU A 45 13.12 9.79 -8.92
C GLU A 45 11.68 9.65 -9.41
N GLN A 46 11.06 10.78 -9.75
CA GLN A 46 9.64 10.81 -10.08
C GLN A 46 9.37 9.95 -11.31
N TRP A 47 8.66 8.83 -11.11
CA TRP A 47 8.23 7.89 -12.15
C TRP A 47 9.39 7.31 -12.97
N TYR A 48 10.48 6.97 -12.29
CA TYR A 48 11.62 6.25 -12.87
C TYR A 48 11.18 5.04 -13.71
N ASP A 49 10.15 4.32 -13.25
CA ASP A 49 9.54 3.20 -13.95
C ASP A 49 8.03 3.45 -14.10
N GLU A 50 7.63 3.89 -15.29
CA GLU A 50 6.24 4.23 -15.65
C GLU A 50 5.33 2.99 -15.62
N GLU A 51 5.82 1.82 -16.02
CA GLU A 51 5.07 0.56 -15.94
C GLU A 51 4.73 0.22 -14.48
N LYS A 52 5.70 0.39 -13.56
CA LYS A 52 5.46 0.17 -12.12
C LYS A 52 4.50 1.21 -11.55
N TYR A 53 4.49 2.42 -12.09
CA TYR A 53 3.49 3.42 -11.71
C TYR A 53 2.08 2.99 -12.15
N GLU A 54 1.89 2.57 -13.39
CA GLU A 54 0.60 2.09 -13.90
C GLU A 54 0.10 0.90 -13.09
N ILE A 55 0.96 -0.08 -12.81
CA ILE A 55 0.63 -1.22 -11.93
C ILE A 55 0.19 -0.74 -10.54
N SER A 56 0.85 0.29 -9.98
CA SER A 56 0.45 0.86 -8.69
C SER A 56 -0.95 1.48 -8.73
N GLN A 57 -1.33 2.10 -9.86
CA GLN A 57 -2.66 2.68 -10.02
C GLN A 57 -3.73 1.59 -10.11
N VAL A 58 -3.45 0.48 -10.80
CA VAL A 58 -4.36 -0.68 -10.83
C VAL A 58 -4.60 -1.21 -9.41
N TYR A 59 -3.54 -1.42 -8.62
CA TYR A 59 -3.71 -1.84 -7.22
C TYR A 59 -4.53 -0.85 -6.40
N ARG A 60 -4.29 0.45 -6.58
CA ARG A 60 -5.04 1.51 -5.89
C ARG A 60 -6.53 1.48 -6.24
N GLU A 61 -6.86 1.35 -7.51
CA GLU A 61 -8.24 1.30 -7.99
C GLU A 61 -9.02 0.15 -7.33
N TYR A 62 -8.44 -1.05 -7.28
CA TYR A 62 -9.08 -2.18 -6.59
C TYR A 62 -9.09 -2.03 -5.07
N LEU A 63 -8.06 -1.42 -4.47
CA LEU A 63 -8.05 -1.12 -3.04
C LEU A 63 -9.20 -0.17 -2.67
N ASP A 64 -9.42 0.85 -3.50
CA ASP A 64 -10.49 1.84 -3.30
C ASP A 64 -11.86 1.17 -3.47
N ARG A 65 -12.05 0.31 -4.48
CA ARG A 65 -13.27 -0.53 -4.60
C ARG A 65 -13.59 -1.33 -3.34
N VAL A 66 -12.61 -2.02 -2.76
CA VAL A 66 -12.84 -2.80 -1.53
C VAL A 66 -13.17 -1.90 -0.34
N ARG A 67 -12.55 -0.72 -0.25
CA ARG A 67 -12.86 0.26 0.80
C ARG A 67 -14.24 0.88 0.63
N GLU A 68 -14.72 0.96 -0.61
CA GLU A 68 -16.01 1.55 -0.96
C GLU A 68 -17.18 0.56 -0.90
N ASP A 69 -16.89 -0.74 -0.96
CA ASP A 69 -17.87 -1.81 -0.82
C ASP A 69 -18.64 -1.73 0.51
N GLU A 70 -19.97 -1.70 0.42
CA GLU A 70 -20.86 -1.57 1.58
C GLU A 70 -20.72 -2.74 2.55
N ALA A 71 -20.61 -3.97 2.05
CA ALA A 71 -20.47 -5.15 2.90
C ALA A 71 -19.13 -5.17 3.65
N TYR A 72 -18.06 -4.67 3.03
CA TYR A 72 -16.78 -4.45 3.71
C TYR A 72 -16.90 -3.39 4.81
N ARG A 73 -17.52 -2.24 4.52
CA ARG A 73 -17.72 -1.15 5.50
C ARG A 73 -18.50 -1.63 6.72
N GLU A 74 -19.66 -2.27 6.51
CA GLU A 74 -20.44 -2.83 7.61
C GLU A 74 -19.68 -3.92 8.37
N GLY A 75 -18.94 -4.77 7.65
CA GLY A 75 -18.11 -5.81 8.25
C GLY A 75 -17.04 -5.23 9.17
N LYS A 76 -16.41 -4.15 8.72
CA LYS A 76 -15.40 -3.41 9.48
C LYS A 76 -16.00 -2.75 10.72
N ASP A 77 -17.16 -2.13 10.60
CA ASP A 77 -17.85 -1.48 11.71
C ASP A 77 -18.28 -2.50 12.77
N ARG A 78 -18.90 -3.62 12.36
CA ARG A 78 -19.23 -4.74 13.27
C ARG A 78 -18.00 -5.31 13.96
N HIS A 79 -16.88 -5.43 13.24
CA HIS A 79 -15.63 -5.92 13.83
C HIS A 79 -15.08 -4.93 14.86
N ARG A 80 -15.09 -3.62 14.54
CA ARG A 80 -14.66 -2.56 15.46
C ARG A 80 -15.54 -2.51 16.71
N GLU A 81 -16.85 -2.64 16.58
CA GLU A 81 -17.77 -2.65 17.74
C GLU A 81 -17.52 -3.86 18.65
N ARG A 82 -17.21 -5.02 18.06
CA ARG A 82 -16.98 -6.26 18.82
C ARG A 82 -15.63 -6.30 19.53
N TYR A 83 -14.57 -5.76 18.93
CA TYR A 83 -13.18 -5.95 19.39
C TYR A 83 -12.44 -4.66 19.73
N GLY A 84 -13.02 -3.49 19.47
CA GLY A 84 -12.34 -2.19 19.59
C GLY A 84 -11.46 -1.85 18.38
N GLU A 85 -10.90 -0.63 18.35
CA GLU A 85 -9.83 -0.29 17.42
C GLU A 85 -8.53 -0.94 17.89
N ILE A 86 -7.90 -1.75 17.03
CA ILE A 86 -6.49 -2.06 17.19
C ILE A 86 -5.76 -0.90 16.51
N GLU A 87 -5.24 0.02 17.32
CA GLU A 87 -4.30 1.08 16.88
C GLU A 87 -3.05 0.49 16.19
#